data_AF-A0A650CAB4-F1
#
_entry.id   AF-A0A650CAB4-F1
#
_cell.length_a   1.000
_cell.length_b   1.000
_cell.length_c   1.000
_cell.angle_alpha   90.00
_cell.angle_beta   90.00
_cell.angle_gamma   90.00
#
_symmetry.space_group_name_H-M   'P 1'
#
loop_
_entity.id
_entity.type
_entity.pdbx_description
1 polymer ?
#
loop_
_entity_poly.entity_id
_entity_poly.type
_entity_poly.pdbx_seq_one_letter_code
_entity_poly.pdbx_strand_id
1 'polypeptide(L)'
;SDGMPLGISGTFNFMLVFQAEHNILMHPFHQLGVAGVFGGSLFSAMHGSLVTSSLIRETTENESANNGYKFGQEEETYNIVAAHGYFGRLIFQY
;
A
#
# COMPACT_ATOMS: atom_id res chain seq x y z
N SER A 1 -30.82 17.74 -6.88
CA SER A 1 -31.04 16.45 -6.16
C SER A 1 -29.84 15.53 -6.29
N ASP A 2 -28.70 16.04 -6.78
CA ASP A 2 -27.74 15.23 -7.54
C ASP A 2 -26.48 14.92 -6.74
N GLY A 3 -26.60 15.02 -5.41
CA GLY A 3 -25.56 14.59 -4.49
C GLY A 3 -25.46 13.06 -4.46
N MET A 4 -24.28 12.56 -4.11
CA MET A 4 -24.04 11.13 -3.96
C MET A 4 -25.00 10.52 -2.91
N PRO A 5 -25.79 9.49 -3.26
CA PRO A 5 -26.66 8.82 -2.29
C PRO A 5 -25.86 8.03 -1.26
N LEU A 6 -26.37 7.93 -0.03
CA LEU A 6 -25.74 7.16 1.06
C LEU A 6 -26.11 5.67 0.99
N GLY A 7 -25.57 4.96 -0.01
CA GLY A 7 -25.74 3.52 -0.14
C GLY A 7 -24.97 2.94 -1.32
N ILE A 8 -24.62 1.65 -1.26
CA ILE A 8 -23.73 0.97 -2.21
C ILE A 8 -24.22 1.13 -3.67
N SER A 9 -25.46 0.73 -3.95
CA SER A 9 -26.05 0.87 -5.29
C SER A 9 -26.21 2.33 -5.72
N GLY A 10 -26.43 3.24 -4.76
CA GLY A 10 -26.50 4.67 -4.99
C GLY A 10 -25.16 5.27 -5.42
N THR A 11 -24.05 4.82 -4.83
CA THR A 11 -22.70 5.20 -5.25
C THR A 11 -22.41 4.74 -6.68
N PHE A 12 -22.75 3.50 -7.04
CA PHE A 12 -22.58 3.03 -8.42
C PHE A 12 -23.41 3.84 -9.42
N ASN A 13 -24.68 4.13 -9.09
CA ASN A 13 -25.54 4.95 -9.93
C ASN A 13 -24.94 6.36 -10.14
N PHE A 14 -24.48 7.00 -9.06
CA PHE A 14 -23.81 8.29 -9.12
C PHE A 14 -22.58 8.26 -10.06
N MET A 15 -21.71 7.26 -9.91
CA MET A 15 -20.50 7.12 -10.75
C MET A 15 -20.83 6.97 -12.24
N LEU A 16 -21.87 6.20 -12.58
CA LEU A 16 -22.28 5.99 -13.97
C LEU A 16 -22.84 7.26 -14.60
N VAL A 17 -23.70 7.99 -13.88
CA VAL A 17 -24.25 9.27 -14.34
C VAL A 17 -23.11 10.30 -14.47
N PHE A 18 -22.21 10.38 -13.49
CA PHE A 18 -21.08 11.30 -13.53
C PHE A 18 -20.14 11.01 -14.71
N GLN A 19 -19.94 9.74 -15.07
CA GLN A 19 -19.22 9.39 -16.29
C GLN A 19 -19.97 9.83 -17.55
N ALA A 20 -21.28 9.61 -17.64
CA ALA A 20 -22.06 9.99 -18.81
C ALA A 20 -22.10 11.51 -19.03
N GLU A 21 -22.20 12.29 -17.95
CA GLU A 21 -22.33 13.75 -18.02
C GLU A 21 -20.98 14.49 -18.09
N HIS A 22 -19.92 13.92 -17.50
CA HIS A 22 -18.63 14.63 -17.35
C HIS A 22 -17.42 13.90 -17.95
N ASN A 23 -17.59 12.68 -18.48
CA ASN A 23 -16.51 11.87 -19.03
C ASN A 23 -15.30 11.79 -18.07
N ILE A 24 -15.55 11.55 -16.78
CA ILE A 24 -14.56 11.63 -15.70
C ILE A 24 -13.32 10.75 -15.96
N LEU A 25 -13.48 9.62 -16.65
CA LEU A 25 -12.35 8.75 -17.02
C LEU A 25 -11.29 9.45 -17.87
N MET A 26 -11.66 10.48 -18.63
CA MET A 26 -10.74 11.28 -19.44
C MET A 26 -10.22 12.53 -18.72
N HIS A 27 -10.67 12.80 -17.48
CA HIS A 27 -10.22 13.95 -16.72
C HIS A 27 -8.87 13.67 -16.03
N PRO A 28 -7.84 14.52 -16.18
CA PRO A 28 -6.49 14.24 -15.66
C PRO A 28 -6.45 14.13 -14.13
N PHE A 29 -7.26 14.90 -13.39
CA PHE A 29 -7.30 14.77 -11.93
C PHE A 29 -7.89 13.42 -11.46
N HIS A 30 -8.82 12.84 -12.22
CA HIS A 30 -9.30 11.50 -11.90
C HIS A 30 -8.21 10.46 -12.15
N GLN A 31 -7.49 10.57 -13.27
CA GLN A 31 -6.36 9.70 -13.59
C GLN A 31 -5.23 9.80 -12.56
N LEU A 32 -4.90 11.01 -12.08
CA LEU A 32 -3.96 11.21 -10.98
C LEU A 32 -4.45 10.58 -9.68
N GLY A 33 -5.75 10.69 -9.36
CA GLY A 33 -6.36 10.02 -8.22
C GLY A 33 -6.24 8.49 -8.30
N VAL A 34 -6.53 7.91 -9.48
CA VAL A 34 -6.37 6.48 -9.77
C VAL A 34 -4.92 6.03 -9.61
N ALA A 35 -3.96 6.78 -10.16
CA ALA A 35 -2.54 6.49 -9.98
C ALA A 35 -2.13 6.55 -8.51
N GLY A 36 -2.67 7.50 -7.75
CA GLY A 36 -2.44 7.64 -6.32
C GLY A 36 -2.94 6.44 -5.50
N VAL A 37 -4.18 5.97 -5.75
CA VAL A 37 -4.72 4.81 -5.00
C VAL A 37 -4.03 3.50 -5.37
N PHE A 38 -3.71 3.29 -6.65
CA PHE A 38 -2.97 2.10 -7.08
C PHE A 38 -1.51 2.13 -6.64
N GLY A 39 -0.83 3.27 -6.76
CA GLY A 39 0.53 3.44 -6.25
C GLY A 39 0.58 3.26 -4.73
N GLY A 40 -0.37 3.83 -4.00
CA GLY A 40 -0.46 3.70 -2.54
C GLY A 40 -0.64 2.26 -2.08
N SER A 41 -1.55 1.49 -2.70
CA SER A 41 -1.74 0.08 -2.35
C SER A 41 -0.54 -0.78 -2.74
N LEU A 42 0.06 -0.53 -3.91
CA LEU A 42 1.28 -1.20 -4.37
C LEU A 42 2.45 -0.95 -3.39
N PHE A 43 2.71 0.30 -3.04
CA PHE A 43 3.82 0.65 -2.15
C PHE A 43 3.57 0.23 -0.70
N SER A 44 2.31 0.19 -0.25
CA SER A 44 1.95 -0.38 1.04
C SER A 44 2.31 -1.87 1.09
N ALA A 45 1.92 -2.65 0.07
CA ALA A 45 2.27 -4.07 -0.01
C ALA A 45 3.79 -4.28 -0.15
N MET A 46 4.45 -3.50 -1.00
CA MET A 46 5.90 -3.55 -1.20
C MET A 46 6.66 -3.27 0.10
N HIS A 47 6.34 -2.18 0.80
CA HIS A 47 7.00 -1.82 2.05
C HIS A 47 6.83 -2.91 3.11
N GLY A 48 5.59 -3.37 3.32
CA GLY A 48 5.30 -4.47 4.25
C GLY A 48 6.13 -5.72 3.92
N SER A 49 6.17 -6.11 2.64
CA SER A 49 6.93 -7.29 2.21
C SER A 49 8.44 -7.18 2.45
N LEU A 50 9.05 -6.02 2.17
CA LEU A 50 10.49 -5.80 2.31
C LEU A 50 10.91 -5.80 3.78
N VAL A 51 10.15 -5.11 4.64
CA VAL A 51 10.39 -5.10 6.09
C VAL A 51 10.22 -6.51 6.66
N THR A 52 9.11 -7.19 6.37
CA THR A 52 8.88 -8.56 6.88
C THR A 52 9.93 -9.55 6.39
N SER A 53 10.43 -9.41 5.16
CA SER A 53 11.46 -10.30 4.61
C SER A 53 12.85 -10.15 5.26
N SER A 54 13.08 -9.06 6.00
CA SER A 54 14.39 -8.69 6.54
C SER A 54 14.39 -8.56 8.07
N LEU A 55 13.37 -9.07 8.75
CA LEU A 55 13.33 -9.15 10.21
C LEU A 55 14.54 -9.92 10.75
N ILE A 56 15.15 -9.39 11.80
CA ILE A 56 16.21 -10.09 12.53
C ILE A 56 15.56 -11.21 13.35
N ARG A 57 16.17 -12.39 13.36
CA ARG A 57 15.61 -13.57 14.04
C ARG A 57 15.81 -13.48 15.55
N GLU A 58 14.74 -13.17 16.27
CA GLU A 58 14.70 -13.03 17.73
C GLU A 58 13.80 -14.06 18.44
N THR A 59 13.14 -14.94 17.69
CA THR A 59 12.23 -15.97 18.23
C THR A 59 12.59 -17.37 17.72
N THR A 60 11.97 -18.38 18.33
CA THR A 60 12.03 -19.77 17.84
C THR A 60 10.97 -20.01 16.76
N GLU A 61 11.05 -21.15 16.07
CA GLU A 61 10.08 -21.56 15.04
C GLU A 61 8.68 -21.86 15.58
N ASN A 62 8.55 -22.12 16.89
CA ASN A 62 7.30 -22.48 17.55
C ASN A 62 6.53 -21.26 18.09
N GLU A 63 7.02 -20.05 17.81
CA GLU A 63 6.48 -18.79 18.30
C GLU A 63 6.29 -17.80 17.14
N SER A 64 5.38 -16.84 17.30
CA SER A 64 5.22 -15.76 16.32
C SER A 64 6.45 -14.86 16.31
N ALA A 65 6.98 -14.56 15.11
CA ALA A 65 8.08 -13.61 14.92
C ALA A 65 7.76 -12.21 15.47
N ASN A 66 6.48 -11.83 15.59
CA ASN A 66 6.06 -10.56 16.18
C ASN A 66 6.51 -10.41 17.64
N ASN A 67 6.66 -11.52 18.37
CA ASN A 67 7.14 -11.50 19.75
C ASN A 67 8.62 -11.10 19.86
N GLY A 68 9.36 -11.10 18.75
CA GLY A 68 10.74 -10.62 18.67
C GLY A 68 10.88 -9.12 18.85
N TYR A 69 9.86 -8.34 18.47
CA TYR A 69 9.83 -6.90 18.72
C TYR A 69 9.28 -6.60 20.12
N LYS A 70 9.92 -5.67 20.83
CA LYS A 70 9.47 -5.12 22.11
C LYS A 70 9.08 -3.66 21.94
N PHE A 71 7.90 -3.31 22.45
CA PHE A 71 7.43 -1.93 22.39
C PHE A 71 8.38 -0.99 23.12
N GLY A 72 8.93 -0.01 22.39
CA GLY A 72 9.87 0.98 22.91
C GLY A 72 11.34 0.54 22.90
N GLN A 73 11.70 -0.55 22.21
CA GLN A 73 13.12 -0.88 21.99
C GLN A 73 13.84 0.20 21.17
N GLU A 74 15.13 0.40 21.43
CA GLU A 74 15.95 1.39 20.73
C GLU A 74 16.48 0.88 19.38
N GLU A 75 16.76 -0.42 19.29
CA GLU A 75 17.34 -1.05 18.10
C GLU A 75 16.29 -1.34 17.02
N GLU A 76 16.69 -1.21 15.76
CA GLU A 76 15.85 -1.55 14.60
C GLU A 76 15.53 -3.06 14.55
N THR A 77 14.29 -3.41 14.22
CA THR A 77 13.84 -4.82 14.22
C THR A 77 14.15 -5.59 12.93
N TYR A 78 14.64 -4.89 11.90
CA TYR A 78 14.91 -5.44 10.57
C TYR A 78 16.20 -4.86 9.98
N ASN A 79 16.76 -5.56 9.01
CA ASN A 79 17.97 -5.13 8.34
C ASN A 79 17.65 -4.36 7.05
N ILE A 80 17.67 -3.03 7.13
CA ILE A 80 17.43 -2.14 5.98
C ILE A 80 18.45 -2.34 4.84
N VAL A 81 19.71 -2.68 5.16
CA VAL A 81 20.75 -2.93 4.14
C VAL A 81 20.43 -4.21 3.36
N ALA A 82 19.91 -5.24 4.03
CA ALA A 82 19.45 -6.46 3.37
C ALA A 82 18.24 -6.19 2.48
N ALA A 83 17.24 -5.45 2.98
CA ALA A 83 16.06 -5.07 2.20
C ALA A 83 16.41 -4.24 0.97
N HIS A 84 17.26 -3.21 1.13
CA HIS A 84 17.75 -2.37 0.04
C HIS A 84 18.57 -3.21 -0.96
N GLY A 85 19.45 -4.07 -0.47
CA GLY A 85 20.24 -4.96 -1.32
C GLY A 85 19.39 -5.94 -2.14
N TYR A 86 18.29 -6.44 -1.58
CA TYR A 86 17.34 -7.28 -2.32
C TYR A 86 16.63 -6.46 -3.40
N PHE A 87 16.02 -5.33 -3.02
CA PHE A 87 15.22 -4.52 -3.94
C PHE A 87 16.07 -3.88 -5.05
N GLY A 88 17.28 -3.42 -4.73
CA GLY A 88 18.22 -2.87 -5.70
C GLY A 88 18.70 -3.90 -6.73
N ARG A 89 18.75 -5.19 -6.37
CA ARG A 89 19.01 -6.29 -7.32
C ARG A 89 17.79 -6.68 -8.14
N LEU A 90 16.58 -6.50 -7.59
CA LEU A 90 15.33 -6.78 -8.29
C LEU A 90 15.08 -5.78 -9.43
N ILE A 91 15.39 -4.50 -9.21
CA ILE A 91 15.08 -3.41 -10.14
C ILE A 91 16.36 -2.75 -10.67
N PHE A 92 17.00 -1.88 -9.89
CA PHE A 92 18.32 -1.31 -10.15
C PHE A 92 18.87 -0.64 -8.87
N GLN A 93 20.18 -0.60 -8.74
CA GLN A 93 20.88 0.03 -7.61
C GLN A 93 21.29 1.45 -8.03
N TYR A 94 20.48 2.45 -7.68
CA TYR A 94 20.77 3.87 -7.90
C TYR A 94 20.46 4.67 -6.63
#